data_AF-A0A846DRF4-F1
#
_entry.id   AF-A0A846DRF4-F1
#
_cell.length_a   1.000
_cell.length_b   1.000
_cell.length_c   1.000
_cell.angle_alpha   90.00
_cell.angle_beta   90.00
_cell.angle_gamma   90.00
#
_symmetry.space_group_name_H-M   'P 1'
#
loop_
_entity.id
_entity.type
_entity.pdbx_description
1 polymer ?
#
loop_
_entity_poly.entity_id
_entity_poly.type
_entity_poly.pdbx_seq_one_letter_code
_entity_poly.pdbx_strand_id
1 'polypeptide(L)' 'MFKRIFQVVFWLLLPMAIAALSFSSPAYALTDEQKLFNEVWRLVDRSYVDETFNHQNWWLVRQKALSKPFANREGYAGI' A
#
# COMPACT_ATOMS: atom_id res chain seq x y z
N MET A 1 49.12 2.95 6.07
CA MET A 1 48.70 3.06 4.66
C MET A 1 47.31 2.45 4.42
N PHE A 2 47.03 1.24 4.91
CA PHE A 2 45.71 0.55 4.79
C PHE A 2 44.49 1.37 5.21
N LYS A 3 44.53 2.08 6.35
CA LYS A 3 43.39 2.87 6.86
C LYS A 3 42.95 3.99 5.90
N ARG A 4 43.91 4.61 5.21
CA ARG A 4 43.65 5.67 4.22
C ARG A 4 43.05 5.11 2.93
N ILE A 5 43.53 3.96 2.47
CA ILE A 5 42.99 3.27 1.29
C ILE A 5 41.54 2.84 1.55
N PHE A 6 41.28 2.25 2.73
CA PHE A 6 39.93 1.88 3.13
C PHE A 6 38.97 3.08 3.19
N GLN A 7 39.42 4.20 3.78
CA GLN A 7 38.62 5.43 3.84
C GLN A 7 38.29 5.98 2.44
N VAL A 8 39.25 5.99 1.52
CA VAL A 8 39.03 6.48 0.15
C VAL A 8 38.06 5.57 -0.61
N VAL A 9 38.24 4.25 -0.52
CA VAL A 9 37.33 3.28 -1.14
C VAL A 9 35.92 3.40 -0.57
N PHE A 10 35.80 3.57 0.76
CA PHE A 10 34.51 3.77 1.41
C PHE A 10 33.81 5.05 0.94
N TRP A 11 34.53 6.18 0.88
CA TRP A 11 33.99 7.45 0.39
C TRP A 11 33.60 7.42 -1.09
N LEU A 12 34.19 6.51 -1.88
CA LEU A 12 33.89 6.36 -3.30
C LEU A 12 32.72 5.40 -3.54
N LEU A 13 32.63 4.31 -2.78
CA LEU A 13 31.59 3.28 -2.94
C LEU A 13 30.28 3.63 -2.23
N LEU A 14 30.34 4.31 -1.08
CA LEU A 14 29.15 4.68 -0.31
C LEU A 14 28.14 5.53 -1.10
N PRO A 15 28.52 6.63 -1.78
CA PRO A 15 27.55 7.42 -2.55
C PRO A 15 26.98 6.65 -3.75
N MET A 16 27.76 5.74 -4.34
CA MET A 16 27.28 4.89 -5.44
C MET A 16 26.25 3.87 -4.96
N ALA A 17 26.45 3.29 -3.77
CA ALA A 17 25.48 2.41 -3.13
C ALA A 17 24.19 3.16 -2.75
N ILE A 18 24.30 4.39 -2.21
CA ILE A 18 23.13 5.22 -1.90
C ILE A 18 22.37 5.60 -3.18
N ALA A 19 23.07 6.01 -4.24
CA ALA A 19 22.46 6.33 -5.52
C ALA A 19 21.70 5.13 -6.11
N ALA A 20 22.25 3.92 -6.00
CA ALA A 20 21.58 2.70 -6.45
C ALA A 20 20.29 2.41 -5.67
N LEU A 21 20.25 2.73 -4.37
CA LEU A 21 19.06 2.55 -3.52
C LEU A 21 18.00 3.66 -3.73
N SER A 22 18.38 4.80 -4.28
CA SER A 22 17.48 5.93 -4.54
C SER A 22 16.57 5.74 -5.77
N PHE A 23 16.81 4.73 -6.59
CA PHE A 23 15.93 4.38 -7.72
C PHE A 23 14.71 3.60 -7.24
N SER A 24 13.72 4.29 -6.67
CA SER A 24 12.41 3.70 -6.38
C SER A 24 11.43 3.91 -7.53
N SER A 25 10.64 2.89 -7.87
CA SER A 25 9.50 3.05 -8.78
C SER A 25 8.50 4.07 -8.20
N PRO A 26 7.81 4.84 -9.06
CA PRO A 26 6.76 5.74 -8.60
C PRO A 26 5.67 4.95 -7.86
N ALA A 27 5.31 5.42 -6.67
CA ALA A 27 4.16 4.88 -5.95
C ALA A 27 2.88 5.38 -6.61
N TYR A 28 2.03 4.48 -7.10
CA TYR A 28 0.71 4.84 -7.60
C TYR A 28 -0.21 5.16 -6.43
N ALA A 29 -0.84 6.33 -6.46
CA ALA A 29 -1.91 6.67 -5.54
C ALA A 29 -3.14 5.79 -5.81
N LEU A 30 -3.92 5.54 -4.76
CA LEU A 30 -5.22 4.88 -4.90
C LEU A 30 -6.19 5.77 -5.68
N THR A 31 -7.09 5.15 -6.45
CA THR A 31 -8.25 5.87 -7.01
C THR A 31 -9.20 6.32 -5.89
N ASP A 32 -10.08 7.27 -6.18
CA ASP A 32 -11.06 7.75 -5.20
C ASP A 32 -11.98 6.63 -4.70
N GLU A 33 -12.37 5.71 -5.58
CA GLU A 33 -13.17 4.53 -5.25
C GLU A 33 -12.41 3.57 -4.34
N GLN A 34 -11.13 3.32 -4.62
CA GLN A 34 -10.26 2.48 -3.79
C GLN A 34 -10.05 3.10 -2.40
N LYS A 35 -9.89 4.43 -2.34
CA LYS A 35 -9.75 5.18 -1.08
C LYS A 35 -11.04 5.08 -0.25
N LEU A 36 -12.20 5.34 -0.87
CA LEU A 36 -13.50 5.19 -0.22
C LEU A 36 -13.73 3.77 0.29
N PHE A 37 -13.44 2.76 -0.53
CA PHE A 37 -13.54 1.36 -0.12
C PHE A 37 -12.69 1.08 1.12
N ASN A 38 -11.43 1.53 1.14
CA ASN A 38 -10.55 1.32 2.29
C ASN A 38 -11.00 2.07 3.54
N GLU A 39 -11.55 3.28 3.40
CA GLU A 39 -12.10 4.05 4.52
C GLU A 39 -13.31 3.35 5.14
N VAL A 40 -14.27 2.93 4.31
CA VAL A 40 -15.45 2.19 4.76
C VAL A 40 -15.03 0.86 5.38
N TRP A 41 -14.12 0.12 4.74
CA TRP A 41 -13.62 -1.15 5.25
C TRP A 41 -13.03 -0.99 6.64
N ARG A 42 -12.13 -0.02 6.83
CA ARG A 42 -11.51 0.26 8.13
C ARG A 42 -12.53 0.72 9.18
N LEU A 43 -13.56 1.47 8.77
CA LEU A 43 -14.63 1.89 9.67
C LEU A 43 -15.43 0.68 10.15
N VAL A 44 -15.85 -0.21 9.25
CA VAL A 44 -16.56 -1.43 9.64
C VAL A 44 -15.66 -2.29 10.53
N ASP A 45 -14.43 -2.53 10.12
CA ASP A 45 -13.47 -3.37 10.87
C ASP A 45 -13.29 -2.92 12.33
N ARG A 46 -13.25 -1.60 12.58
CA ARG A 46 -13.08 -1.04 13.93
C ARG A 46 -14.37 -0.83 14.72
N SER A 47 -15.53 -0.78 14.05
CA SER A 47 -16.80 -0.40 14.69
C SER A 47 -17.84 -1.50 14.68
N TYR A 48 -17.54 -2.64 14.04
CA TYR A 48 -18.45 -3.77 14.03
C TYR A 48 -18.52 -4.39 15.43
N VAL A 49 -19.74 -4.62 15.90
CA VAL A 49 -20.00 -5.01 17.30
C VAL A 49 -19.60 -6.46 17.57
N ASP A 50 -19.75 -7.33 16.58
CA ASP A 50 -19.40 -8.76 16.68
C ASP A 50 -18.05 -9.04 16.01
N GLU A 51 -17.03 -9.33 16.80
CA GLU A 51 -15.67 -9.62 16.30
C GLU A 51 -15.59 -10.81 15.35
N THR A 52 -16.60 -11.71 15.36
CA THR A 52 -16.65 -12.86 14.45
C THR A 52 -17.26 -12.53 13.09
N PHE A 53 -17.74 -11.30 12.89
CA PHE A 53 -18.42 -10.86 11.68
C PHE A 53 -19.54 -11.82 11.24
N ASN A 54 -20.38 -12.28 12.17
CA ASN A 54 -21.38 -13.34 11.98
C ASN A 54 -20.77 -14.67 11.51
N HIS A 55 -19.70 -15.11 12.16
CA HIS A 55 -18.94 -16.31 11.79
C HIS A 55 -18.40 -16.29 10.35
N GLN A 56 -18.21 -15.10 9.76
CA GLN A 56 -17.63 -14.96 8.43
C GLN A 56 -16.14 -14.68 8.54
N ASN A 57 -15.36 -15.26 7.62
CA ASN A 57 -13.98 -14.85 7.47
C ASN A 57 -13.93 -13.48 6.77
N TRP A 58 -13.82 -12.42 7.57
CA TRP A 58 -13.86 -11.04 7.09
C TRP A 58 -12.74 -10.72 6.09
N TRP A 59 -11.56 -11.34 6.24
CA TRP A 59 -10.47 -11.21 5.30
C TRP A 59 -10.82 -11.79 3.91
N LEU A 60 -11.47 -12.96 3.85
CA LEU A 60 -11.93 -13.55 2.59
C LEU A 60 -13.01 -12.70 1.92
N VAL A 61 -13.90 -12.08 2.70
CA VAL A 61 -14.90 -11.14 2.18
C VAL A 61 -14.20 -9.95 1.52
N ARG A 62 -13.16 -9.38 2.14
CA ARG A 62 -12.35 -8.30 1.56
C ARG A 62 -11.73 -8.71 0.25
N GLN A 63 -11.08 -9.88 0.23
CA GLN A 63 -10.39 -10.39 -0.94
C GLN A 63 -11.34 -10.54 -2.12
N LYS A 64 -12.54 -11.08 -1.87
CA LYS A 64 -13.60 -11.22 -2.88
C LYS A 64 -14.17 -9.88 -3.35
N ALA A 65 -14.25 -8.88 -2.48
CA ALA A 65 -14.67 -7.54 -2.87
C ALA A 65 -13.61 -6.86 -3.76
N LEU A 66 -12.32 -6.98 -3.40
CA LEU A 66 -11.19 -6.41 -4.13
C LEU A 66 -10.90 -7.12 -5.47
N SER A 67 -11.36 -8.36 -5.65
CA SER A 67 -11.18 -9.09 -6.91
C SER A 67 -12.06 -8.56 -8.04
N LYS A 68 -13.02 -7.67 -7.74
CA LYS A 68 -13.88 -7.03 -8.74
C LYS A 68 -13.33 -5.63 -9.07
N PRO A 69 -13.39 -5.20 -10.34
CA PRO A 69 -13.03 -3.83 -10.68
C PRO A 69 -14.00 -2.85 -9.99
N PHE A 70 -13.45 -1.73 -9.50
CA PHE A 70 -14.26 -0.64 -8.96
C PHE A 70 -14.97 0.06 -10.13
N ALA A 71 -16.30 0.19 -10.02
CA ALA A 71 -17.07 0.96 -10.99
C ALA A 71 -16.83 2.46 -10.74
N ASN A 72 -16.61 3.22 -11.82
CA ASN A 72 -16.50 4.68 -11.72
C ASN A 72 -17.82 5.28 -11.20
N ARG A 73 -17.71 6.32 -10.37
CA ARG A 73 -18.83 7.01 -9.72
C ARG A 73 -19.95 7.47 -10.66
N GLU A 74 -19.68 7.68 -11.94
CA GLU A 74 -20.67 8.12 -12.94
C GLU A 74 -21.86 7.16 -13.08
N GLY A 75 -21.71 5.87 -12.74
CA GLY A 75 -22.79 4.88 -12.79
C GLY A 75 -23.78 4.94 -11.62
N TYR A 76 -23.46 5.61 -10.51
CA TYR A 76 -24.29 5.62 -9.29
C TYR A 76 -25.19 6.85 -9.15
N ALA A 77 -24.99 7.90 -9.96
CA ALA A 77 -25.82 9.10 -9.93
C ALA A 77 -27.18 8.95 -10.64
N GLY A 78 -27.52 7.73 -11.10
CA GLY A 78 -28.72 7.42 -11.88
C GLY A 78 -29.74 6.52 -11.20
N ILE A 79 -29.68 6.36 -9.87
CA ILE A 79 -30.65 5.60 -9.06
C ILE A 79 -31.16 6.44 -7.90
#